data_AF-A0AB94IRP2-F1
#
_entry.id   AF-A0AB94IRP2-F1
#
_cell.length_a   1.000
_cell.length_b   1.000
_cell.length_c   1.000
_cell.angle_alpha   90.00
_cell.angle_beta   90.00
_cell.angle_gamma   90.00
#
_symmetry.space_group_name_H-M   'P 1'
#
loop_
_entity.id
_entity.type
_entity.pdbx_description
1 polymer ?
#
loop_
_entity_poly.entity_id
_entity_poly.type
_entity_poly.pdbx_seq_one_letter_code
_entity_poly.pdbx_strand_id
1 'polypeptide(L)'
;MNIIQRLIPVSNTSTRPGLALTPKYITIHETDNTAASANAAAHARLQQRGNDRTASWHLQIDDHEVIQSIPFDEVAWAAGDGRNGPGNRTSIHIEMCVNADGDYEKTVSNTIEVVQYLMSRFKISIDYIVPHKHWTGKNCPRNLLPRWDGFIKRCQSSNEGWVQKNEQKFFYQNGINQTGWIKDEGKWYYLDANGIMKTGWVKVKGIWYYLNDDGAMQTGWVKVKGKWYFLNRNGAMQTGWVMVKGTWYYLNDDGAMQTGWIKVDSKWYYLNNDGAMQTGWIKVKGRWYYLQSNGAMQIGWVKVDNKWYYLNSDGVMQTGWIQDKGKKYYLDTNGEMVTGSQTIEGKQYSFDKDGALIEAQAEDSQPPPTDEEANKTVNKETAMDSINNKSEEPFTIR
;
A
#
# COMPACT_ATOMS: atom_id res chain seq x y z
N MET A 1 20.20 2.16 16.52
CA MET A 1 20.53 2.29 17.96
C MET A 1 19.84 3.53 18.52
N ASN A 2 19.16 3.41 19.66
CA ASN A 2 18.49 4.52 20.36
C ASN A 2 19.36 4.96 21.54
N ILE A 3 19.68 6.25 21.66
CA ILE A 3 20.38 6.82 22.82
C ILE A 3 19.43 7.78 23.52
N ILE A 4 19.06 7.44 24.76
CA ILE A 4 18.14 8.25 25.57
C ILE A 4 18.92 9.40 26.19
N GLN A 5 18.49 10.64 26.02
CA GLN A 5 19.17 11.79 26.63
C GLN A 5 18.60 12.09 28.04
N ARG A 6 19.47 11.99 29.05
CA ARG A 6 19.24 12.43 30.44
C ARG A 6 20.46 13.23 30.90
N LEU A 7 20.61 14.41 30.31
CA LEU A 7 21.77 15.27 30.50
C LEU A 7 21.86 15.82 31.94
N ILE A 8 23.09 15.94 32.43
CA ILE A 8 23.41 16.68 33.66
C ILE A 8 23.06 18.17 33.42
N PRO A 9 22.41 18.88 34.36
CA PRO A 9 22.17 20.32 34.26
C PRO A 9 23.47 21.11 34.03
N VAL A 10 23.44 22.11 33.14
CA VAL A 10 24.59 22.99 32.87
C VAL A 10 25.05 23.81 34.08
N SER A 11 24.20 23.93 35.11
CA SER A 11 24.53 24.56 36.39
C SER A 11 25.43 23.69 37.28
N ASN A 12 25.53 22.37 37.04
CA ASN A 12 26.39 21.47 37.82
C ASN A 12 27.80 21.42 37.22
N THR A 13 28.55 22.51 37.37
CA THR A 13 29.89 22.68 36.77
C THR A 13 30.95 21.73 37.35
N SER A 14 30.72 21.17 38.54
CA SER A 14 31.59 20.16 39.15
C SER A 14 31.65 18.86 38.34
N THR A 15 30.53 18.44 37.75
CA THR A 15 30.44 17.18 36.97
C THR A 15 30.24 17.42 35.48
N ARG A 16 29.65 18.55 35.06
CA ARG A 16 29.55 18.98 33.66
C ARG A 16 30.30 20.31 33.47
N PRO A 17 31.61 20.28 33.21
CA PRO A 17 32.47 21.47 33.25
C PRO A 17 32.27 22.47 32.10
N GLY A 18 31.45 22.15 31.08
CA GLY A 18 31.20 23.03 29.93
C GLY A 18 32.43 23.30 29.05
N LEU A 19 33.50 22.52 29.20
CA LEU A 19 34.70 22.63 28.38
C LEU A 19 34.51 21.85 27.09
N ALA A 20 34.83 22.46 25.95
CA ALA A 20 34.74 21.80 24.65
C ALA A 20 35.67 20.57 24.55
N LEU A 21 35.15 19.53 23.90
CA LEU A 21 35.82 18.27 23.58
C LEU A 21 35.82 18.06 22.06
N THR A 22 36.98 17.68 21.51
CA THR A 22 37.08 17.03 20.20
C THR A 22 37.50 15.59 20.44
N PRO A 23 36.57 14.62 20.36
CA PRO A 23 36.86 13.22 20.65
C PRO A 23 37.98 12.66 19.77
N LYS A 24 39.00 12.08 20.42
CA LYS A 24 40.06 11.28 19.80
C LYS A 24 40.03 9.83 20.27
N TYR A 25 39.60 9.59 21.51
CA TYR A 25 39.56 8.28 22.15
C TYR A 25 38.14 7.92 22.59
N ILE A 26 37.85 6.63 22.72
CA ILE A 26 36.69 6.14 23.48
C ILE A 26 37.23 5.30 24.63
N THR A 27 36.93 5.70 25.86
CA THR A 27 37.38 5.00 27.07
C THR A 27 36.24 4.17 27.64
N ILE A 28 36.50 2.88 27.81
CA ILE A 28 35.56 1.94 28.42
C ILE A 28 35.84 1.81 29.91
N HIS A 29 34.78 1.89 30.69
CA HIS A 29 34.75 1.76 32.14
C HIS A 29 33.69 0.72 32.55
N GLU A 30 33.75 0.28 33.79
CA GLU A 30 32.68 -0.47 34.45
C GLU A 30 32.30 0.26 35.74
N THR A 31 30.99 0.35 35.98
CA THR A 31 30.39 1.04 37.13
C THR A 31 30.85 0.51 38.49
N ASP A 32 31.37 -0.72 38.52
CA ASP A 32 31.85 -1.42 39.73
C ASP A 32 30.77 -1.56 40.82
N ASN A 33 29.49 -1.48 40.41
CA ASN A 33 28.34 -1.50 41.29
C ASN A 33 27.47 -2.71 40.96
N THR A 34 27.71 -3.81 41.69
CA THR A 34 27.02 -5.09 41.49
C THR A 34 25.66 -5.17 42.17
N ALA A 35 25.22 -4.13 42.88
CA ALA A 35 23.92 -4.11 43.53
C ALA A 35 22.79 -4.28 42.51
N ALA A 36 21.75 -5.05 42.88
CA ALA A 36 20.54 -5.15 42.06
C ALA A 36 19.94 -3.75 41.81
N SER A 37 19.37 -3.52 40.62
CA SER A 37 18.90 -2.23 40.11
C SER A 37 19.94 -1.13 39.89
N ALA A 38 21.25 -1.40 40.02
CA ALA A 38 22.33 -0.48 39.65
C ALA A 38 22.54 -0.39 38.12
N ASN A 39 21.45 -0.23 37.39
CA ASN A 39 21.37 -0.23 35.93
C ASN A 39 21.67 1.16 35.32
N ALA A 40 21.55 1.32 34.00
CA ALA A 40 21.85 2.56 33.30
C ALA A 40 20.92 3.70 33.75
N ALA A 41 19.63 3.43 33.97
CA ALA A 41 18.71 4.42 34.51
C ALA A 41 19.10 4.91 35.91
N ALA A 42 19.63 4.03 36.77
CA ALA A 42 20.10 4.41 38.10
C ALA A 42 21.34 5.32 38.03
N HIS A 43 22.33 4.93 37.24
CA HIS A 43 23.55 5.72 37.03
C HIS A 43 23.27 7.07 36.34
N ALA A 44 22.34 7.13 35.39
CA ALA A 44 21.90 8.37 34.77
C ALA A 44 21.17 9.31 35.76
N ARG A 45 20.36 8.76 36.69
CA ARG A 45 19.71 9.53 37.76
C ARG A 45 20.72 10.09 38.76
N LEU A 46 21.76 9.33 39.10
CA LEU A 46 22.88 9.79 39.94
C LEU A 46 23.55 11.02 39.29
N GLN A 47 24.01 10.89 38.05
CA GLN A 47 24.66 11.99 37.34
C GLN A 47 23.76 13.23 37.22
N GLN A 48 22.47 13.06 36.89
CA GLN A 48 21.54 14.16 36.73
C GLN A 48 21.24 14.92 38.03
N ARG A 49 21.12 14.22 39.16
CA ARG A 49 20.79 14.82 40.47
C ARG A 49 21.99 15.47 41.15
N GLY A 50 23.21 15.07 40.76
CA GLY A 50 24.46 15.45 41.41
C GLY A 50 25.19 14.20 41.87
N ASN A 51 26.40 14.00 41.34
CA ASN A 51 27.34 13.02 41.87
C ASN A 51 28.22 13.73 42.89
N ASP A 52 28.22 13.27 44.15
CA ASP A 52 29.05 13.84 45.22
C ASP A 52 30.55 13.58 44.99
N ARG A 53 30.87 12.61 44.14
CA ARG A 53 32.20 12.48 43.55
C ARG A 53 32.27 13.44 42.36
N THR A 54 33.33 14.25 42.28
CA THR A 54 33.67 15.11 41.13
C THR A 54 34.08 14.28 39.91
N ALA A 55 33.15 13.47 39.43
CA ALA A 55 33.33 12.44 38.42
C ALA A 55 32.07 12.33 37.56
N SER A 56 32.26 12.11 36.27
CA SER A 56 31.17 12.07 35.30
C SER A 56 31.59 11.39 34.00
N TRP A 57 30.61 10.90 33.25
CA TRP A 57 30.83 10.15 32.02
C TRP A 57 29.70 10.41 31.02
N HIS A 58 29.98 10.16 29.74
CA HIS A 58 29.08 10.55 28.66
C HIS A 58 27.89 9.60 28.53
N LEU A 59 28.16 8.29 28.63
CA LEU A 59 27.19 7.22 28.42
C LEU A 59 27.24 6.20 29.55
N GLN A 60 26.08 5.75 30.00
CA GLN A 60 25.93 4.52 30.76
C GLN A 60 25.08 3.52 29.98
N ILE A 61 25.46 2.24 30.03
CA ILE A 61 24.89 1.16 29.22
C ILE A 61 24.59 -0.05 30.12
N ASP A 62 23.41 -0.63 29.95
CA ASP A 62 23.05 -1.96 30.47
C ASP A 62 22.53 -2.86 29.33
N ASP A 63 21.82 -3.93 29.66
CA ASP A 63 21.23 -4.89 28.74
C ASP A 63 19.97 -4.39 28.02
N HIS A 64 19.32 -3.36 28.56
CA HIS A 64 18.06 -2.81 28.06
C HIS A 64 18.23 -1.47 27.31
N GLU A 65 19.07 -0.57 27.80
CA GLU A 65 19.13 0.82 27.32
C GLU A 65 20.55 1.44 27.32
N VAL A 66 20.68 2.51 26.53
CA VAL A 66 21.86 3.37 26.45
C VAL A 66 21.42 4.79 26.78
N ILE A 67 21.96 5.37 27.85
CA ILE A 67 21.58 6.71 28.31
C ILE A 67 22.77 7.66 28.25
N GLN A 68 22.58 8.84 27.65
CA GLN A 68 23.56 9.93 27.60
C GLN A 68 23.33 10.96 28.70
N SER A 69 24.41 11.32 29.39
CA SER A 69 24.41 12.33 30.45
C SER A 69 25.29 13.55 30.16
N ILE A 70 26.26 13.47 29.25
CA ILE A 70 27.06 14.62 28.78
C ILE A 70 27.11 14.61 27.24
N PRO A 71 26.95 15.77 26.56
CA PRO A 71 27.16 15.89 25.11
C PRO A 71 28.55 15.44 24.66
N PHE A 72 28.68 14.85 23.47
CA PHE A 72 29.96 14.30 22.99
C PHE A 72 31.01 15.36 22.59
N ASP A 73 30.61 16.61 22.57
CA ASP A 73 31.41 17.82 22.35
C ASP A 73 31.74 18.56 23.67
N GLU A 74 31.43 17.96 24.83
CA GLU A 74 31.81 18.45 26.16
C GLU A 74 32.71 17.46 26.92
N VAL A 75 33.62 17.97 27.75
CA VAL A 75 34.49 17.15 28.62
C VAL A 75 33.70 16.51 29.76
N ALA A 76 34.09 15.28 30.13
CA ALA A 76 33.63 14.59 31.33
C ALA A 76 34.84 14.21 32.23
N TRP A 77 34.59 13.91 33.51
CA TRP A 77 35.63 13.60 34.50
C TRP A 77 35.63 12.11 34.87
N ALA A 78 36.16 11.23 34.03
CA ALA A 78 36.20 9.78 34.31
C ALA A 78 37.60 9.16 34.25
N ALA A 79 38.55 9.73 33.50
CA ALA A 79 39.87 9.12 33.27
C ALA A 79 40.77 9.09 34.52
N GLY A 80 40.52 9.95 35.52
CA GLY A 80 41.32 9.98 36.76
C GLY A 80 42.74 10.54 36.59
N ASP A 81 43.07 11.09 35.42
CA ASP A 81 44.36 11.66 35.04
C ASP A 81 44.45 13.20 35.27
N GLY A 82 43.51 13.74 36.04
CA GLY A 82 43.43 15.15 36.39
C GLY A 82 42.79 16.05 35.33
N ARG A 83 42.60 17.34 35.68
CA ARG A 83 41.86 18.33 34.87
C ARG A 83 42.45 18.56 33.46
N ASN A 84 43.76 18.38 33.32
CA ASN A 84 44.50 18.61 32.08
C ASN A 84 44.99 17.29 31.44
N GLY A 85 44.60 16.14 32.00
CA GLY A 85 45.02 14.83 31.49
C GLY A 85 44.38 14.50 30.14
N PRO A 86 45.09 13.77 29.26
CA PRO A 86 44.64 13.49 27.90
C PRO A 86 43.35 12.65 27.85
N GLY A 87 43.10 11.76 28.81
CA GLY A 87 41.89 10.94 28.87
C GLY A 87 40.65 11.80 29.03
N ASN A 88 40.56 12.57 30.11
CA ASN A 88 39.44 13.49 30.33
C ASN A 88 39.28 14.51 29.19
N ARG A 89 40.41 15.00 28.64
CA ARG A 89 40.39 16.10 27.65
C ARG A 89 40.25 15.66 26.20
N THR A 90 40.29 14.36 25.90
CA THR A 90 40.19 13.86 24.51
C THR A 90 39.32 12.62 24.34
N SER A 91 38.66 12.12 25.40
CA SER A 91 37.87 10.88 25.32
C SER A 91 36.37 11.04 25.60
N ILE A 92 35.56 10.28 24.84
CA ILE A 92 34.20 9.92 25.23
C ILE A 92 34.27 8.75 26.21
N HIS A 93 33.60 8.88 27.34
CA HIS A 93 33.62 7.92 28.45
C HIS A 93 32.33 7.11 28.52
N ILE A 94 32.44 5.79 28.50
CA ILE A 94 31.34 4.83 28.58
C ILE A 94 31.46 4.00 29.87
N GLU A 95 30.44 4.03 30.71
CA GLU A 95 30.29 3.18 31.89
C GLU A 95 29.38 1.98 31.59
N MET A 96 29.93 0.77 31.72
CA MET A 96 29.18 -0.48 31.61
C MET A 96 28.57 -0.86 32.98
N CYS A 97 27.27 -1.13 33.00
CA CYS A 97 26.60 -1.61 34.21
C CYS A 97 26.99 -3.07 34.50
N VAL A 98 27.18 -3.39 35.77
CA VAL A 98 27.57 -4.74 36.26
C VAL A 98 26.63 -5.23 37.37
N ASN A 99 25.41 -4.69 37.41
CA ASN A 99 24.37 -5.03 38.39
C ASN A 99 23.98 -6.51 38.30
N ALA A 100 23.85 -7.18 39.45
CA ALA A 100 23.67 -8.64 39.52
C ALA A 100 22.34 -9.15 38.91
N ASP A 101 21.40 -8.26 38.61
CA ASP A 101 20.10 -8.54 37.98
C ASP A 101 20.05 -8.23 36.47
N GLY A 102 21.16 -7.81 35.84
CA GLY A 102 21.24 -7.54 34.40
C GLY A 102 22.09 -8.56 33.61
N ASP A 103 21.84 -8.69 32.31
CA ASP A 103 22.65 -9.51 31.39
C ASP A 103 23.95 -8.78 30.99
N TYR A 104 25.07 -9.22 31.56
CA TYR A 104 26.38 -8.64 31.26
C TYR A 104 26.85 -8.89 29.81
N GLU A 105 26.55 -10.04 29.18
CA GLU A 105 26.94 -10.28 27.78
C GLU A 105 26.11 -9.43 26.81
N LYS A 106 24.84 -9.18 27.14
CA LYS A 106 24.01 -8.22 26.42
C LYS A 106 24.51 -6.79 26.62
N THR A 107 24.93 -6.42 27.83
CA THR A 107 25.59 -5.12 28.13
C THR A 107 26.88 -4.93 27.30
N VAL A 108 27.75 -5.95 27.24
CA VAL A 108 28.94 -5.97 26.39
C VAL A 108 28.57 -5.79 24.91
N SER A 109 27.51 -6.44 24.46
CA SER A 109 27.05 -6.38 23.06
C SER A 109 26.46 -5.02 22.70
N ASN A 110 25.64 -4.43 23.58
CA ASN A 110 25.13 -3.07 23.45
C ASN A 110 26.27 -2.04 23.45
N THR A 111 27.31 -2.28 24.27
CA THR A 111 28.52 -1.44 24.30
C THR A 111 29.30 -1.48 23.00
N ILE A 112 29.41 -2.65 22.35
CA ILE A 112 30.06 -2.79 21.04
C ILE A 112 29.32 -1.97 19.97
N GLU A 113 27.98 -2.03 19.94
CA GLU A 113 27.16 -1.21 19.01
C GLU A 113 27.40 0.29 19.24
N VAL A 114 27.51 0.73 20.50
CA VAL A 114 27.84 2.12 20.85
C VAL A 114 29.26 2.49 20.41
N VAL A 115 30.26 1.63 20.64
CA VAL A 115 31.64 1.89 20.22
C VAL A 115 31.73 2.03 18.70
N GLN A 116 31.10 1.12 17.94
CA GLN A 116 31.06 1.17 16.48
C GLN A 116 30.39 2.46 15.97
N TYR A 117 29.27 2.85 16.58
CA TYR A 117 28.59 4.11 16.28
C TYR A 117 29.50 5.33 16.50
N LEU A 118 30.17 5.41 17.65
CA LEU A 118 31.04 6.54 17.99
C LEU A 118 32.30 6.57 17.11
N MET A 119 32.88 5.40 16.80
CA MET A 119 33.98 5.26 15.85
C MET A 119 33.60 5.82 14.48
N SER A 120 32.47 5.41 13.91
CA SER A 120 32.05 5.94 12.59
C SER A 120 31.65 7.42 12.65
N ARG A 121 30.96 7.86 13.72
CA ARG A 121 30.51 9.24 13.87
C ARG A 121 31.67 10.23 13.98
N PHE A 122 32.70 9.90 14.77
CA PHE A 122 33.82 10.79 15.07
C PHE A 122 35.11 10.44 14.32
N LYS A 123 35.07 9.42 13.44
CA LYS A 123 36.23 8.91 12.66
C LYS A 123 37.41 8.49 13.55
N ILE A 124 37.08 7.85 14.66
CA ILE A 124 38.05 7.32 15.64
C ILE A 124 38.48 5.91 15.20
N SER A 125 39.80 5.68 15.06
CA SER A 125 40.36 4.34 14.78
C SER A 125 40.13 3.38 15.94
N ILE A 126 40.10 2.08 15.64
CA ILE A 126 40.02 1.01 16.65
C ILE A 126 41.16 1.08 17.68
N ASP A 127 42.33 1.59 17.27
CA ASP A 127 43.52 1.76 18.12
C ASP A 127 43.33 2.77 19.27
N TYR A 128 42.34 3.65 19.15
CA TYR A 128 41.98 4.67 20.15
C TYR A 128 40.79 4.24 21.03
N ILE A 129 40.38 2.97 20.97
CA ILE A 129 39.45 2.37 21.93
C ILE A 129 40.26 1.78 23.07
N VAL A 130 40.16 2.37 24.26
CA VAL A 130 41.05 2.07 25.39
C VAL A 130 40.27 1.73 26.66
N PRO A 131 40.80 0.85 27.52
CA PRO A 131 40.25 0.67 28.87
C PRO A 131 40.63 1.87 29.74
N HIS A 132 39.88 2.16 30.80
CA HIS A 132 40.29 3.16 31.81
C HIS A 132 41.73 2.91 32.32
N LYS A 133 42.14 1.64 32.42
CA LYS A 133 43.51 1.20 32.73
C LYS A 133 44.60 1.87 31.89
N HIS A 134 44.32 2.29 30.65
CA HIS A 134 45.28 2.98 29.77
C HIS A 134 45.76 4.31 30.38
N TRP A 135 44.87 5.06 31.05
CA TRP A 135 45.16 6.40 31.56
C TRP A 135 45.86 6.40 32.93
N THR A 136 45.52 5.44 33.80
CA THR A 136 45.92 5.47 35.24
C THR A 136 46.41 4.14 35.79
N GLY A 137 46.42 3.07 34.99
CA GLY A 137 46.73 1.72 35.48
C GLY A 137 45.64 1.06 36.34
N LYS A 138 44.55 1.79 36.70
CA LYS A 138 43.41 1.25 37.46
C LYS A 138 42.88 -0.03 36.80
N ASN A 139 42.55 -1.05 37.60
CA ASN A 139 41.94 -2.30 37.10
C ASN A 139 40.46 -2.09 36.72
N CYS A 140 40.22 -1.37 35.63
CA CYS A 140 38.92 -0.97 35.09
C CYS A 140 39.04 -0.90 33.55
N PRO A 141 38.10 -1.46 32.76
CA PRO A 141 36.90 -2.21 33.16
C PRO A 141 37.27 -3.63 33.64
N ARG A 142 36.92 -4.02 34.88
CA ARG A 142 37.53 -5.18 35.56
C ARG A 142 37.13 -6.51 34.91
N ASN A 143 35.86 -6.68 34.59
CA ASN A 143 35.30 -7.91 34.04
C ASN A 143 35.59 -8.06 32.54
N LEU A 144 35.72 -6.93 31.82
CA LEU A 144 36.05 -6.90 30.40
C LEU A 144 37.56 -7.02 30.10
N LEU A 145 38.44 -6.52 30.98
CA LEU A 145 39.90 -6.54 30.78
C LEU A 145 40.48 -7.94 30.45
N PRO A 146 40.10 -9.05 31.12
CA PRO A 146 40.60 -10.39 30.79
C PRO A 146 40.24 -10.89 29.38
N ARG A 147 39.29 -10.24 28.70
CA ARG A 147 38.79 -10.60 27.36
C ARG A 147 38.82 -9.42 26.39
N TRP A 148 39.68 -8.43 26.67
CA TRP A 148 39.77 -7.16 25.95
C TRP A 148 40.00 -7.34 24.44
N ASP A 149 40.91 -8.23 24.04
CA ASP A 149 41.19 -8.50 22.62
C ASP A 149 39.96 -9.03 21.86
N GLY A 150 39.13 -9.83 22.54
CA GLY A 150 37.86 -10.33 21.99
C GLY A 150 36.82 -9.23 21.84
N PHE A 151 36.78 -8.29 22.77
CA PHE A 151 35.95 -7.08 22.68
C PHE A 151 36.41 -6.16 21.53
N ILE A 152 37.70 -5.85 21.45
CA ILE A 152 38.28 -5.02 20.38
C ILE A 152 38.04 -5.64 18.99
N LYS A 153 38.24 -6.95 18.81
CA LYS A 153 37.91 -7.64 17.55
C LYS A 153 36.43 -7.49 17.16
N ARG A 154 35.51 -7.59 18.14
CA ARG A 154 34.07 -7.39 17.90
C ARG A 154 33.73 -5.93 17.56
N CYS A 155 34.39 -4.95 18.19
CA CYS A 155 34.29 -3.53 17.82
C CYS A 155 34.81 -3.28 16.40
N GLN A 156 35.92 -3.89 16.01
CA GLN A 156 36.50 -3.78 14.67
C GLN A 156 35.60 -4.40 13.58
N SER A 157 34.88 -5.48 13.87
CA SER A 157 33.95 -6.13 12.95
C SER A 157 32.61 -5.39 12.85
N SER A 158 32.60 -4.22 12.20
CA SER A 158 31.34 -3.60 11.79
C SER A 158 30.72 -4.40 10.64
N ASN A 159 29.57 -5.02 10.90
CA ASN A 159 28.67 -5.43 9.82
C ASN A 159 28.32 -4.18 9.00
N GLU A 160 28.35 -4.26 7.68
CA GLU A 160 28.02 -3.16 6.77
C GLU A 160 27.32 -3.72 5.53
N GLY A 161 26.33 -3.00 5.00
CA GLY A 161 25.46 -3.51 3.92
C GLY A 161 24.57 -4.66 4.38
N TRP A 162 24.22 -5.54 3.44
CA TRP A 162 23.37 -6.70 3.69
C TRP A 162 24.11 -7.81 4.43
N VAL A 163 23.57 -8.23 5.58
CA VAL A 163 24.09 -9.35 6.36
C VAL A 163 22.98 -10.35 6.65
N GLN A 164 23.23 -11.62 6.35
CA GLN A 164 22.31 -12.72 6.62
C GLN A 164 22.68 -13.46 7.91
N LYS A 165 21.72 -13.65 8.81
CA LYS A 165 21.87 -14.37 10.08
C LYS A 165 20.62 -15.23 10.28
N ASN A 166 20.75 -16.54 10.49
CA ASN A 166 19.63 -17.46 10.71
C ASN A 166 18.50 -17.30 9.67
N GLU A 167 18.85 -17.34 8.39
CA GLU A 167 17.94 -17.13 7.23
C GLU A 167 17.29 -15.74 7.12
N GLN A 168 17.45 -14.87 8.12
CA GLN A 168 16.97 -13.49 8.12
C GLN A 168 18.02 -12.54 7.53
N LYS A 169 17.58 -11.58 6.71
CA LYS A 169 18.44 -10.51 6.18
C LYS A 169 18.27 -9.24 7.00
N PHE A 170 19.40 -8.58 7.28
CA PHE A 170 19.52 -7.32 7.98
C PHE A 170 20.34 -6.35 7.13
N PHE A 171 20.13 -5.05 7.29
CA PHE A 171 20.95 -4.04 6.63
C PHE A 171 21.68 -3.22 7.69
N TYR A 172 23.01 -3.15 7.62
CA TYR A 172 23.84 -2.35 8.52
C TYR A 172 24.39 -1.15 7.77
N GLN A 173 24.33 0.02 8.41
CA GLN A 173 24.95 1.23 7.89
C GLN A 173 25.74 1.90 9.02
N ASN A 174 27.01 2.22 8.77
CA ASN A 174 27.95 2.68 9.79
C ASN A 174 28.02 1.74 11.01
N GLY A 175 27.95 0.42 10.80
CA GLY A 175 27.88 -0.57 11.89
C GLY A 175 26.53 -0.67 12.62
N ILE A 176 25.55 0.19 12.32
CA ILE A 176 24.24 0.20 12.98
C ILE A 176 23.24 -0.65 12.18
N ASN A 177 22.59 -1.62 12.84
CA ASN A 177 21.44 -2.34 12.28
C ASN A 177 20.28 -1.36 12.01
N GLN A 178 19.85 -1.27 10.75
CA GLN A 178 18.82 -0.32 10.31
C GLN A 178 17.40 -0.87 10.49
N THR A 179 16.43 0.03 10.68
CA THR A 179 15.00 -0.29 10.82
C THR A 179 14.17 0.65 9.95
N GLY A 180 13.00 0.21 9.51
CA GLY A 180 12.13 0.98 8.62
C GLY A 180 12.61 1.00 7.17
N TRP A 181 12.32 2.09 6.46
CA TRP A 181 12.69 2.24 5.05
C TRP A 181 14.17 2.57 4.87
N ILE A 182 14.89 1.75 4.11
CA ILE A 182 16.24 2.08 3.61
C ILE A 182 16.25 2.08 2.09
N LYS A 183 17.20 2.82 1.52
CA LYS A 183 17.47 2.85 0.09
C LYS A 183 18.89 2.35 -0.16
N ASP A 184 19.01 1.33 -0.99
CA ASP A 184 20.28 0.70 -1.35
C ASP A 184 20.29 0.37 -2.85
N GLU A 185 21.41 0.60 -3.52
CA GLU A 185 21.57 0.48 -4.98
C GLU A 185 20.41 1.07 -5.83
N GLY A 186 19.81 2.16 -5.37
CA GLY A 186 18.66 2.79 -6.03
C GLY A 186 17.28 2.20 -5.70
N LYS A 187 17.23 1.00 -5.12
CA LYS A 187 16.02 0.28 -4.69
C LYS A 187 15.63 0.64 -3.25
N TRP A 188 14.35 0.53 -2.92
CA TRP A 188 13.85 0.71 -1.55
C TRP A 188 13.54 -0.64 -0.90
N TYR A 189 13.85 -0.78 0.38
CA TYR A 189 13.60 -1.97 1.19
C TYR A 189 13.00 -1.55 2.53
N TYR A 190 12.27 -2.46 3.19
CA TYR A 190 11.72 -2.21 4.51
C TYR A 190 12.19 -3.28 5.50
N LEU A 191 12.78 -2.82 6.60
CA LEU A 191 13.18 -3.60 7.76
C LEU A 191 12.14 -3.39 8.86
N ASP A 192 11.74 -4.43 9.59
CA ASP A 192 10.87 -4.26 10.76
C ASP A 192 11.61 -3.70 11.99
N ALA A 193 10.92 -3.63 13.14
CA ALA A 193 11.46 -3.05 14.37
C ALA A 193 12.70 -3.78 14.91
N ASN A 194 12.93 -5.03 14.51
CA ASN A 194 14.11 -5.82 14.87
C ASN A 194 15.24 -5.71 13.81
N GLY A 195 15.01 -4.95 12.74
CA GLY A 195 15.91 -4.83 11.59
C GLY A 195 15.80 -5.97 10.58
N ILE A 196 14.78 -6.83 10.68
CA ILE A 196 14.59 -7.96 9.76
C ILE A 196 13.92 -7.47 8.49
N MET A 197 14.53 -7.75 7.34
CA MET A 197 14.01 -7.41 6.02
C MET A 197 12.68 -8.12 5.76
N LYS A 198 11.69 -7.36 5.28
CA LYS A 198 10.38 -7.90 4.88
C LYS A 198 10.34 -8.19 3.40
N THR A 199 9.44 -9.11 3.04
CA THR A 199 9.03 -9.44 1.67
C THR A 199 7.50 -9.47 1.62
N GLY A 200 6.92 -9.40 0.43
CA GLY A 200 5.46 -9.40 0.26
C GLY A 200 4.78 -8.09 0.71
N TRP A 201 3.54 -8.20 1.16
CA TRP A 201 2.73 -7.04 1.58
C TRP A 201 3.15 -6.50 2.95
N VAL A 202 3.38 -5.18 3.03
CA VAL A 202 3.69 -4.47 4.27
C VAL A 202 2.84 -3.20 4.39
N LYS A 203 2.28 -2.95 5.59
CA LYS A 203 1.48 -1.76 5.89
C LYS A 203 2.28 -0.80 6.76
N VAL A 204 2.67 0.35 6.23
CA VAL A 204 3.45 1.37 6.93
C VAL A 204 2.63 2.65 7.06
N LYS A 205 2.39 3.11 8.29
CA LYS A 205 1.58 4.32 8.60
C LYS A 205 0.22 4.35 7.86
N GLY A 206 -0.45 3.20 7.80
CA GLY A 206 -1.76 3.05 7.14
C GLY A 206 -1.69 2.71 5.65
N ILE A 207 -0.56 2.95 4.97
CA ILE A 207 -0.38 2.75 3.53
C ILE A 207 0.17 1.35 3.25
N TRP A 208 -0.38 0.66 2.26
CA TRP A 208 0.13 -0.64 1.78
C TRP A 208 1.21 -0.48 0.72
N TYR A 209 2.24 -1.31 0.81
CA TYR A 209 3.33 -1.46 -0.16
C TYR A 209 3.56 -2.94 -0.43
N TYR A 210 4.13 -3.26 -1.59
CA TYR A 210 4.56 -4.63 -1.92
C TYR A 210 6.07 -4.68 -2.15
N LEU A 211 6.72 -5.62 -1.50
CA LEU A 211 8.14 -5.95 -1.64
C LEU A 211 8.24 -7.29 -2.37
N ASN A 212 9.17 -7.44 -3.32
CA ASN A 212 9.41 -8.73 -3.97
C ASN A 212 10.14 -9.71 -3.03
N ASP A 213 10.47 -10.90 -3.53
CA ASP A 213 11.15 -11.95 -2.74
C ASP A 213 12.59 -11.55 -2.33
N ASP A 214 13.22 -10.61 -3.06
CA ASP A 214 14.49 -9.98 -2.67
C ASP A 214 14.32 -8.85 -1.64
N GLY A 215 13.09 -8.50 -1.26
CA GLY A 215 12.74 -7.39 -0.36
C GLY A 215 12.65 -6.01 -1.03
N ALA A 216 12.88 -5.91 -2.34
CA ALA A 216 12.84 -4.66 -3.08
C ALA A 216 11.38 -4.22 -3.33
N MET A 217 11.08 -2.98 -2.95
CA MET A 217 9.77 -2.34 -3.13
C MET A 217 9.40 -2.20 -4.60
N GLN A 218 8.20 -2.66 -4.93
CA GLN A 218 7.65 -2.62 -6.28
C GLN A 218 6.88 -1.33 -6.55
N THR A 219 6.83 -0.95 -7.82
CA THR A 219 6.04 0.18 -8.35
C THR A 219 5.38 -0.25 -9.66
N GLY A 220 4.25 0.35 -10.02
CA GLY A 220 3.46 -0.04 -11.18
C GLY A 220 2.59 -1.27 -10.90
N TRP A 221 2.33 -2.06 -11.95
CA TRP A 221 1.50 -3.26 -11.86
C TRP A 221 2.25 -4.43 -11.22
N VAL A 222 1.65 -5.08 -10.21
CA VAL A 222 2.12 -6.36 -9.66
C VAL A 222 1.01 -7.38 -9.65
N LYS A 223 1.35 -8.66 -9.87
CA LYS A 223 0.42 -9.79 -9.78
C LYS A 223 0.74 -10.62 -8.56
N VAL A 224 -0.18 -10.66 -7.59
CA VAL A 224 0.01 -11.37 -6.32
C VAL A 224 -1.16 -12.33 -6.11
N LYS A 225 -0.85 -13.63 -5.96
CA LYS A 225 -1.84 -14.72 -5.79
C LYS A 225 -2.98 -14.67 -6.84
N GLY A 226 -2.61 -14.43 -8.10
CA GLY A 226 -3.54 -14.36 -9.24
C GLY A 226 -4.23 -13.01 -9.46
N LYS A 227 -4.27 -12.12 -8.46
CA LYS A 227 -4.87 -10.78 -8.56
C LYS A 227 -3.85 -9.72 -8.99
N TRP A 228 -4.27 -8.73 -9.77
CA TRP A 228 -3.46 -7.56 -10.12
C TRP A 228 -3.70 -6.41 -9.15
N TYR A 229 -2.63 -5.67 -8.84
CA TYR A 229 -2.63 -4.47 -7.99
C TYR A 229 -1.76 -3.40 -8.65
N PHE A 230 -2.04 -2.13 -8.39
CA PHE A 230 -1.22 -1.02 -8.87
C PHE A 230 -0.60 -0.24 -7.70
N LEU A 231 0.72 -0.14 -7.69
CA LEU A 231 1.49 0.69 -6.76
C LEU A 231 1.92 1.96 -7.50
N ASN A 232 1.78 3.14 -6.88
CA ASN A 232 2.25 4.37 -7.50
C ASN A 232 3.80 4.48 -7.49
N ARG A 233 4.35 5.59 -8.00
CA ARG A 233 5.81 5.81 -8.09
C ARG A 233 6.54 5.77 -6.73
N ASN A 234 5.81 6.00 -5.63
CA ASN A 234 6.34 5.93 -4.27
C ASN A 234 6.07 4.56 -3.61
N GLY A 235 5.61 3.56 -4.38
CA GLY A 235 5.31 2.20 -3.92
C GLY A 235 3.97 2.03 -3.19
N ALA A 236 3.21 3.12 -3.01
CA ALA A 236 1.93 3.07 -2.30
C ALA A 236 0.83 2.46 -3.18
N MET A 237 0.16 1.44 -2.66
CA MET A 237 -0.98 0.78 -3.32
C MET A 237 -2.10 1.77 -3.59
N GLN A 238 -2.70 1.69 -4.78
CA GLN A 238 -3.85 2.51 -5.19
C GLN A 238 -5.15 1.71 -5.06
N THR A 239 -6.23 2.42 -4.74
CA THR A 239 -7.61 1.95 -4.75
C THR A 239 -8.45 2.90 -5.61
N GLY A 240 -9.64 2.49 -6.03
CA GLY A 240 -10.51 3.28 -6.90
C GLY A 240 -9.99 3.41 -8.34
N TRP A 241 -10.34 4.51 -9.00
CA TRP A 241 -9.94 4.78 -10.38
C TRP A 241 -8.47 5.18 -10.50
N VAL A 242 -7.72 4.52 -11.39
CA VAL A 242 -6.35 4.90 -11.77
C VAL A 242 -6.22 5.04 -13.28
N MET A 243 -5.55 6.11 -13.73
CA MET A 243 -5.15 6.26 -15.13
C MET A 243 -3.69 5.83 -15.30
N VAL A 244 -3.44 4.85 -16.16
CA VAL A 244 -2.10 4.35 -16.48
C VAL A 244 -1.90 4.44 -17.99
N LYS A 245 -0.95 5.28 -18.42
CA LYS A 245 -0.60 5.51 -19.84
C LYS A 245 -1.80 5.85 -20.75
N GLY A 246 -2.77 6.60 -20.23
CA GLY A 246 -3.99 7.00 -20.96
C GLY A 246 -5.18 6.04 -20.83
N THR A 247 -4.99 4.86 -20.23
CA THR A 247 -6.05 3.88 -19.99
C THR A 247 -6.54 3.96 -18.55
N TRP A 248 -7.85 3.98 -18.32
CA TRP A 248 -8.45 3.89 -17.00
C TRP A 248 -8.62 2.44 -16.54
N TYR A 249 -8.37 2.20 -15.26
CA TYR A 249 -8.59 0.94 -14.56
C TYR A 249 -9.26 1.25 -13.21
N TYR A 250 -9.94 0.26 -12.62
CA TYR A 250 -10.50 0.38 -11.27
C TYR A 250 -9.95 -0.72 -10.36
N LEU A 251 -9.45 -0.32 -9.20
CA LEU A 251 -9.04 -1.18 -8.10
C LEU A 251 -10.12 -1.12 -7.02
N ASN A 252 -10.50 -2.25 -6.41
CA ASN A 252 -11.40 -2.22 -5.25
C ASN A 252 -10.68 -1.71 -3.98
N ASP A 253 -11.37 -1.71 -2.84
CA ASP A 253 -10.83 -1.22 -1.56
C ASP A 253 -9.62 -2.05 -1.04
N ASP A 254 -9.52 -3.33 -1.43
CA ASP A 254 -8.34 -4.17 -1.19
C ASP A 254 -7.18 -3.90 -2.18
N GLY A 255 -7.36 -2.97 -3.12
CA GLY A 255 -6.41 -2.66 -4.19
C GLY A 255 -6.41 -3.63 -5.37
N ALA A 256 -7.29 -4.63 -5.38
CA ALA A 256 -7.36 -5.62 -6.43
C ALA A 256 -8.10 -5.07 -7.67
N MET A 257 -7.46 -5.18 -8.84
CA MET A 257 -8.00 -4.76 -10.12
C MET A 257 -9.28 -5.51 -10.46
N GLN A 258 -10.31 -4.77 -10.86
CA GLN A 258 -11.59 -5.31 -11.29
C GLN A 258 -11.62 -5.57 -12.80
N THR A 259 -12.51 -6.46 -13.22
CA THR A 259 -12.85 -6.75 -14.63
C THR A 259 -14.36 -6.93 -14.76
N GLY A 260 -14.90 -6.78 -15.97
CA GLY A 260 -16.33 -6.86 -16.22
C GLY A 260 -17.10 -5.62 -15.74
N TRP A 261 -18.37 -5.81 -15.37
CA TRP A 261 -19.25 -4.72 -14.90
C TRP A 261 -18.93 -4.30 -13.47
N ILE A 262 -18.72 -3.00 -13.26
CA ILE A 262 -18.62 -2.37 -11.94
C ILE A 262 -19.63 -1.23 -11.80
N LYS A 263 -20.07 -0.96 -10.57
CA LYS A 263 -20.94 0.18 -10.25
C LYS A 263 -20.22 1.12 -9.28
N VAL A 264 -20.03 2.36 -9.68
CA VAL A 264 -19.33 3.41 -8.91
C VAL A 264 -20.19 4.67 -8.96
N ASP A 265 -20.44 5.31 -7.81
CA ASP A 265 -21.26 6.53 -7.69
C ASP A 265 -22.60 6.45 -8.46
N SER A 266 -23.30 5.32 -8.27
CA SER A 266 -24.55 4.93 -8.94
C SER A 266 -24.49 4.71 -10.46
N LYS A 267 -23.33 4.89 -11.11
CA LYS A 267 -23.12 4.66 -12.55
C LYS A 267 -22.48 3.30 -12.81
N TRP A 268 -22.87 2.66 -13.91
CA TRP A 268 -22.26 1.41 -14.38
C TRP A 268 -21.11 1.70 -15.35
N TYR A 269 -20.06 0.88 -15.27
CA TYR A 269 -18.90 0.91 -16.17
C TYR A 269 -18.53 -0.53 -16.53
N TYR A 270 -17.90 -0.73 -17.70
CA TYR A 270 -17.35 -2.04 -18.08
C TYR A 270 -15.84 -1.96 -18.25
N LEU A 271 -15.14 -2.89 -17.61
CA LEU A 271 -13.71 -3.12 -17.75
C LEU A 271 -13.52 -4.41 -18.56
N ASN A 272 -12.58 -4.44 -19.50
CA ASN A 272 -12.26 -5.66 -20.24
C ASN A 272 -11.50 -6.68 -19.36
N ASN A 273 -11.09 -7.81 -19.94
CA ASN A 273 -10.37 -8.88 -19.22
C ASN A 273 -9.00 -8.44 -18.66
N ASP A 274 -8.40 -7.41 -19.26
CA ASP A 274 -7.14 -6.81 -18.80
C ASP A 274 -7.38 -5.63 -17.82
N GLY A 275 -8.63 -5.40 -17.42
CA GLY A 275 -9.05 -4.33 -16.51
C GLY A 275 -9.21 -2.94 -17.14
N ALA A 276 -8.97 -2.81 -18.46
CA ALA A 276 -9.06 -1.53 -19.15
C ALA A 276 -10.53 -1.11 -19.34
N MET A 277 -10.87 0.08 -18.86
CA MET A 277 -12.19 0.68 -19.02
C MET A 277 -12.54 0.85 -20.49
N GLN A 278 -13.74 0.39 -20.87
CA GLN A 278 -14.25 0.51 -22.22
C GLN A 278 -15.07 1.80 -22.40
N THR A 279 -15.17 2.25 -23.65
CA THR A 279 -16.01 3.37 -24.11
C THR A 279 -16.62 3.00 -25.45
N GLY A 280 -17.74 3.62 -25.83
CA GLY A 280 -18.46 3.30 -27.06
C GLY A 280 -19.28 2.00 -26.96
N TRP A 281 -19.54 1.36 -28.11
CA TRP A 281 -20.33 0.14 -28.19
C TRP A 281 -19.58 -1.08 -27.66
N ILE A 282 -20.20 -1.82 -26.75
CA ILE A 282 -19.70 -3.11 -26.25
C ILE A 282 -20.79 -4.19 -26.36
N LYS A 283 -20.38 -5.43 -26.66
CA LYS A 283 -21.27 -6.60 -26.70
C LYS A 283 -20.93 -7.57 -25.57
N VAL A 284 -21.84 -7.73 -24.61
CA VAL A 284 -21.65 -8.59 -23.43
C VAL A 284 -22.77 -9.61 -23.37
N LYS A 285 -22.42 -10.91 -23.40
CA LYS A 285 -23.36 -12.05 -23.42
C LYS A 285 -24.46 -11.90 -24.48
N GLY A 286 -24.07 -11.52 -25.69
CA GLY A 286 -24.98 -11.34 -26.84
C GLY A 286 -25.71 -9.99 -26.91
N ARG A 287 -25.79 -9.23 -25.81
CA ARG A 287 -26.48 -7.94 -25.72
C ARG A 287 -25.52 -6.78 -25.98
N TRP A 288 -26.00 -5.75 -26.68
CA TRP A 288 -25.26 -4.51 -26.92
C TRP A 288 -25.56 -3.47 -25.83
N TYR A 289 -24.53 -2.71 -25.45
CA TYR A 289 -24.59 -1.58 -24.52
C TYR A 289 -23.72 -0.45 -25.08
N TYR A 290 -24.05 0.79 -24.75
CA TYR A 290 -23.21 1.95 -25.09
C TYR A 290 -22.63 2.57 -23.83
N LEU A 291 -21.31 2.77 -23.81
CA LEU A 291 -20.61 3.50 -22.76
C LEU A 291 -20.21 4.89 -23.29
N GLN A 292 -20.50 5.92 -22.51
CA GLN A 292 -20.09 7.30 -22.80
C GLN A 292 -18.56 7.45 -22.83
N SER A 293 -18.06 8.59 -23.30
CA SER A 293 -16.61 8.91 -23.33
C SER A 293 -15.94 8.91 -21.95
N ASN A 294 -16.71 9.08 -20.87
CA ASN A 294 -16.26 8.96 -19.48
C ASN A 294 -16.38 7.52 -18.93
N GLY A 295 -16.75 6.55 -19.77
CA GLY A 295 -16.96 5.13 -19.43
C GLY A 295 -18.33 4.78 -18.83
N ALA A 296 -19.16 5.75 -18.46
CA ALA A 296 -20.45 5.50 -17.84
C ALA A 296 -21.47 4.93 -18.85
N MET A 297 -22.21 3.91 -18.42
CA MET A 297 -23.24 3.26 -19.24
C MET A 297 -24.40 4.21 -19.53
N GLN A 298 -24.75 4.31 -20.80
CA GLN A 298 -25.90 5.06 -21.30
C GLN A 298 -27.19 4.29 -21.09
N ILE A 299 -28.26 5.01 -20.75
CA ILE A 299 -29.65 4.54 -20.77
C ILE A 299 -30.50 5.54 -21.57
N GLY A 300 -31.62 5.08 -22.10
CA GLY A 300 -32.48 5.86 -22.99
C GLY A 300 -31.85 6.13 -24.36
N TRP A 301 -32.25 7.23 -24.99
CA TRP A 301 -31.77 7.62 -26.31
C TRP A 301 -30.28 7.99 -26.35
N VAL A 302 -29.59 7.60 -27.42
CA VAL A 302 -28.23 8.05 -27.74
C VAL A 302 -28.05 8.27 -29.23
N LYS A 303 -27.27 9.28 -29.61
CA LYS A 303 -26.91 9.55 -31.01
C LYS A 303 -25.43 9.23 -31.22
N VAL A 304 -25.14 8.31 -32.16
CA VAL A 304 -23.78 7.86 -32.51
C VAL A 304 -23.69 7.86 -34.04
N ASP A 305 -22.64 8.47 -34.60
CA ASP A 305 -22.41 8.55 -36.05
C ASP A 305 -23.65 8.95 -36.87
N ASN A 306 -24.31 10.00 -36.38
CA ASN A 306 -25.58 10.55 -36.87
C ASN A 306 -26.84 9.67 -36.76
N LYS A 307 -26.74 8.43 -36.28
CA LYS A 307 -27.86 7.50 -36.05
C LYS A 307 -28.33 7.54 -34.60
N TRP A 308 -29.63 7.35 -34.37
CA TRP A 308 -30.21 7.27 -33.03
C TRP A 308 -30.44 5.81 -32.63
N TYR A 309 -30.19 5.50 -31.36
CA TYR A 309 -30.39 4.19 -30.74
C TYR A 309 -31.08 4.37 -29.39
N TYR A 310 -31.80 3.34 -28.93
CA TYR A 310 -32.45 3.34 -27.62
C TYR A 310 -31.92 2.21 -26.73
N LEU A 311 -31.39 2.57 -25.55
CA LEU A 311 -30.96 1.66 -24.50
C LEU A 311 -32.06 1.58 -23.43
N ASN A 312 -32.42 0.39 -22.95
CA ASN A 312 -33.41 0.26 -21.87
C ASN A 312 -32.82 0.66 -20.50
N SER A 313 -33.60 0.49 -19.41
CA SER A 313 -33.16 0.77 -18.03
C SER A 313 -31.93 -0.02 -17.57
N ASP A 314 -31.69 -1.19 -18.17
CA ASP A 314 -30.52 -2.05 -17.92
C ASP A 314 -29.35 -1.73 -18.86
N GLY A 315 -29.47 -0.69 -19.69
CA GLY A 315 -28.49 -0.28 -20.70
C GLY A 315 -28.45 -1.14 -21.96
N VAL A 316 -29.39 -2.09 -22.13
CA VAL A 316 -29.45 -3.00 -23.28
C VAL A 316 -30.06 -2.28 -24.48
N MET A 317 -29.36 -2.28 -25.61
CA MET A 317 -29.86 -1.76 -26.87
C MET A 317 -31.11 -2.51 -27.34
N GLN A 318 -32.15 -1.77 -27.69
CA GLN A 318 -33.40 -2.32 -28.20
C GLN A 318 -33.41 -2.38 -29.73
N THR A 319 -34.18 -3.33 -30.27
CA THR A 319 -34.55 -3.45 -31.68
C THR A 319 -36.08 -3.63 -31.75
N GLY A 320 -36.68 -3.34 -32.90
CA GLY A 320 -38.14 -3.40 -33.08
C GLY A 320 -38.87 -2.20 -32.45
N TRP A 321 -40.14 -2.41 -32.09
CA TRP A 321 -41.00 -1.37 -31.53
C TRP A 321 -40.62 -1.01 -30.08
N ILE A 322 -40.48 0.29 -29.79
CA ILE A 322 -40.43 0.82 -28.42
C ILE A 322 -41.42 1.97 -28.23
N GLN A 323 -41.69 2.30 -26.96
CA GLN A 323 -42.49 3.46 -26.58
C GLN A 323 -41.72 4.29 -25.54
N ASP A 324 -41.56 5.59 -25.80
CA ASP A 324 -40.98 6.57 -24.87
C ASP A 324 -41.91 7.79 -24.78
N LYS A 325 -42.20 8.26 -23.57
CA LYS A 325 -43.06 9.44 -23.28
C LYS A 325 -44.36 9.51 -24.09
N GLY A 326 -45.01 8.36 -24.30
CA GLY A 326 -46.28 8.25 -25.02
C GLY A 326 -46.17 8.22 -26.56
N LYS A 327 -44.97 8.33 -27.12
CA LYS A 327 -44.70 8.17 -28.56
C LYS A 327 -44.15 6.78 -28.87
N LYS A 328 -44.56 6.20 -30.00
CA LYS A 328 -44.02 4.93 -30.52
C LYS A 328 -42.89 5.21 -31.52
N TYR A 329 -41.89 4.36 -31.50
CA TYR A 329 -40.71 4.41 -32.36
C TYR A 329 -40.38 2.99 -32.85
N TYR A 330 -39.65 2.88 -33.95
CA TYR A 330 -39.13 1.60 -34.42
C TYR A 330 -37.61 1.67 -34.62
N LEU A 331 -36.91 0.68 -34.10
CA LEU A 331 -35.48 0.47 -34.25
C LEU A 331 -35.27 -0.71 -35.21
N ASP A 332 -34.35 -0.59 -36.16
CA ASP A 332 -34.04 -1.66 -37.11
C ASP A 332 -33.31 -2.85 -36.44
N THR A 333 -32.88 -3.84 -37.22
CA THR A 333 -32.13 -5.00 -36.72
C THR A 333 -30.72 -4.67 -36.19
N ASN A 334 -30.19 -3.49 -36.52
CA ASN A 334 -28.95 -2.94 -35.97
C ASN A 334 -29.19 -2.02 -34.76
N GLY A 335 -30.45 -1.76 -34.39
CA GLY A 335 -30.85 -0.85 -33.32
C GLY A 335 -31.03 0.61 -33.75
N GLU A 336 -30.95 0.90 -35.05
CA GLU A 336 -31.03 2.24 -35.61
C GLU A 336 -32.48 2.70 -35.74
N MET A 337 -32.77 3.89 -35.21
CA MET A 337 -34.10 4.49 -35.30
C MET A 337 -34.44 4.86 -36.73
N VAL A 338 -35.55 4.34 -37.23
CA VAL A 338 -36.04 4.62 -38.58
C VAL A 338 -36.81 5.94 -38.63
N THR A 339 -36.83 6.57 -39.81
CA THR A 339 -37.61 7.77 -40.13
C THR A 339 -38.29 7.61 -41.49
N GLY A 340 -39.31 8.41 -41.78
CA GLY A 340 -40.03 8.35 -43.06
C GLY A 340 -40.94 7.13 -43.20
N SER A 341 -41.29 6.75 -44.42
CA SER A 341 -42.15 5.58 -44.70
C SER A 341 -41.35 4.28 -44.67
N GLN A 342 -41.86 3.29 -43.94
CA GLN A 342 -41.20 2.00 -43.69
C GLN A 342 -42.24 0.86 -43.75
N THR A 343 -41.82 -0.30 -44.27
CA THR A 343 -42.63 -1.53 -44.23
C THR A 343 -42.12 -2.43 -43.10
N ILE A 344 -42.97 -2.66 -42.09
CA ILE A 344 -42.66 -3.49 -40.91
C ILE A 344 -43.68 -4.62 -40.88
N GLU A 345 -43.22 -5.87 -40.90
CA GLU A 345 -44.08 -7.08 -40.88
C GLU A 345 -45.18 -7.07 -41.96
N GLY A 346 -44.87 -6.52 -43.13
CA GLY A 346 -45.80 -6.41 -44.27
C GLY A 346 -46.76 -5.22 -44.22
N LYS A 347 -46.76 -4.42 -43.15
CA LYS A 347 -47.59 -3.21 -43.01
C LYS A 347 -46.76 -1.93 -43.17
N GLN A 348 -47.32 -0.95 -43.88
CA GLN A 348 -46.74 0.39 -44.03
C GLN A 348 -46.95 1.23 -42.76
N TYR A 349 -45.91 1.96 -42.37
CA TYR A 349 -45.90 2.92 -41.27
C TYR A 349 -45.11 4.16 -41.69
N SER A 350 -45.50 5.35 -41.21
CA SER A 350 -44.76 6.59 -41.45
C SER A 350 -44.29 7.18 -40.13
N PHE A 351 -43.01 7.57 -40.09
CA PHE A 351 -42.35 8.15 -38.92
C PHE A 351 -41.89 9.58 -39.25
N ASP A 352 -42.02 10.49 -38.28
CA ASP A 352 -41.56 11.88 -38.44
C ASP A 352 -40.02 11.98 -38.48
N LYS A 353 -39.50 13.21 -38.67
CA LYS A 353 -38.06 13.48 -38.72
C LYS A 353 -37.30 13.18 -37.42
N ASP A 354 -38.03 13.05 -36.31
CA ASP A 354 -37.50 12.72 -34.99
C ASP A 354 -37.81 11.25 -34.62
N GLY A 355 -38.30 10.45 -35.59
CA GLY A 355 -38.54 9.01 -35.50
C GLY A 355 -39.87 8.60 -34.86
N ALA A 356 -40.74 9.53 -34.50
CA ALA A 356 -42.01 9.19 -33.86
C ALA A 356 -43.04 8.72 -34.90
N LEU A 357 -43.79 7.66 -34.57
CA LEU A 357 -44.86 7.13 -35.42
C LEU A 357 -45.95 8.19 -35.62
N ILE A 358 -46.28 8.44 -36.88
CA ILE A 358 -47.43 9.23 -37.29
C ILE A 358 -48.63 8.28 -37.31
N GLU A 359 -49.49 8.33 -36.29
CA GLU A 359 -50.77 7.63 -36.32
C GLU A 359 -51.70 8.36 -37.30
N ALA A 360 -52.28 7.61 -38.25
CA ALA A 360 -53.26 8.18 -39.18
C ALA A 360 -54.50 8.66 -38.40
N GLN A 361 -55.00 9.85 -38.73
CA GLN A 361 -56.34 10.23 -38.31
C GLN A 361 -57.31 9.20 -38.89
N ALA A 362 -58.25 8.71 -38.07
CA ALA A 362 -59.35 7.92 -38.57
C ALA A 362 -60.17 8.80 -39.50
N GLU A 363 -60.23 8.45 -40.79
CA GLU A 363 -61.21 9.06 -41.69
C GLU A 363 -62.62 8.70 -41.17
N ASP A 364 -63.46 9.73 -41.10
CA ASP A 364 -64.77 9.61 -40.44
C ASP A 364 -65.70 8.68 -41.23
N SER A 365 -66.55 8.01 -40.46
CA SER A 365 -67.44 6.93 -40.88
C SER A 365 -68.37 7.27 -42.06
N GLN A 366 -68.38 6.39 -43.07
CA GLN A 366 -69.57 6.17 -43.89
C GLN A 366 -70.43 5.08 -43.21
N PRO A 367 -71.72 5.32 -42.93
CA PRO A 367 -72.59 4.32 -42.33
C PRO A 367 -72.93 3.19 -43.33
N PRO A 368 -73.27 1.98 -42.86
CA PRO A 368 -73.62 0.87 -43.73
C PRO A 368 -74.96 1.11 -44.45
N PRO A 369 -75.18 0.49 -45.62
CA PRO A 369 -76.49 0.54 -46.28
C PRO A 369 -77.54 -0.19 -45.43
N THR A 370 -78.77 0.33 -45.43
CA THR A 370 -79.93 -0.31 -44.78
C THR A 370 -80.66 -1.20 -45.78
N ASP A 371 -80.88 -2.46 -45.41
CA ASP A 371 -81.64 -3.43 -46.20
C ASP A 371 -83.15 -3.17 -46.09
N GLU A 372 -83.79 -2.77 -47.20
CA GLU A 372 -85.24 -2.95 -47.38
C GLU A 372 -85.63 -2.95 -48.87
N GLU A 373 -85.69 -4.14 -49.50
CA GLU A 373 -86.87 -4.60 -50.26
C GLU A 373 -86.71 -6.05 -50.77
N ALA A 374 -87.83 -6.71 -51.05
CA ALA A 374 -87.94 -8.16 -51.05
C ALA A 374 -88.12 -8.84 -52.42
N ASN A 375 -87.73 -10.12 -52.46
CA ASN A 375 -88.30 -11.22 -53.25
C ASN A 375 -88.36 -11.13 -54.80
N LYS A 376 -87.55 -11.99 -55.44
CA LYS A 376 -87.81 -12.93 -56.57
C LYS A 376 -86.43 -13.34 -57.16
N THR A 377 -86.12 -14.57 -57.60
CA THR A 377 -86.93 -15.77 -57.92
C THR A 377 -86.06 -17.04 -57.91
N VAL A 378 -86.59 -18.15 -57.36
CA VAL A 378 -86.55 -19.54 -57.87
C VAL A 378 -85.21 -20.17 -58.38
N ASN A 379 -84.79 -21.20 -57.62
CA ASN A 379 -84.21 -22.53 -57.98
C ASN A 379 -83.09 -22.68 -59.03
N LYS A 380 -82.03 -23.41 -58.60
CA LYS A 380 -81.78 -24.78 -59.13
C LYS A 380 -80.92 -25.66 -58.20
N GLU A 381 -81.18 -26.97 -58.25
CA GLU A 381 -80.38 -28.07 -57.68
C GLU A 381 -78.95 -28.11 -58.31
N THR A 382 -77.91 -28.82 -57.87
CA THR A 382 -77.69 -30.05 -57.05
C THR A 382 -76.21 -29.95 -56.50
N ALA A 383 -75.59 -30.79 -55.67
CA ALA A 383 -75.86 -32.10 -55.04
C ALA A 383 -75.12 -32.16 -53.66
N MET A 384 -75.28 -33.16 -52.77
CA MET A 384 -74.61 -34.49 -52.70
C MET A 384 -73.09 -34.49 -53.03
N ASP A 385 -72.19 -35.12 -52.25
CA ASP A 385 -72.44 -36.20 -51.30
C ASP A 385 -71.30 -36.44 -50.27
N SER A 386 -71.64 -37.13 -49.16
CA SER A 386 -70.79 -38.08 -48.41
C SER A 386 -69.49 -37.60 -47.70
N ILE A 387 -68.93 -38.17 -46.62
CA ILE A 387 -69.27 -39.06 -45.46
C ILE A 387 -67.91 -39.59 -44.95
N ASN A 388 -67.64 -39.54 -43.63
CA ASN A 388 -66.66 -40.35 -42.85
C ASN A 388 -65.18 -40.46 -43.35
N ASN A 389 -64.14 -40.80 -42.58
CA ASN A 389 -63.94 -41.52 -41.31
C ASN A 389 -62.71 -40.89 -40.60
N LYS A 390 -62.62 -40.81 -39.27
CA LYS A 390 -62.05 -41.82 -38.35
C LYS A 390 -60.71 -42.44 -38.75
N SER A 391 -59.64 -42.05 -38.05
CA SER A 391 -58.72 -42.89 -37.24
C SER A 391 -57.75 -41.93 -36.48
N GLU A 392 -57.39 -42.08 -35.21
CA GLU A 392 -56.64 -43.20 -34.58
C GLU A 392 -55.30 -43.44 -35.32
N GLU A 393 -54.12 -43.53 -34.70
CA GLU A 393 -53.76 -43.62 -33.26
C GLU A 393 -52.26 -43.15 -33.02
N PRO A 394 -51.50 -43.44 -31.93
CA PRO A 394 -50.61 -42.45 -31.29
C PRO A 394 -49.14 -42.93 -31.05
N PHE A 395 -48.49 -42.42 -29.98
CA PHE A 395 -47.13 -42.76 -29.46
C PHE A 395 -45.94 -42.24 -30.33
N THR A 396 -44.75 -41.92 -29.79
CA THR A 396 -44.09 -42.47 -28.59
C THR A 396 -43.22 -41.44 -27.85
N ILE A 397 -42.95 -41.73 -26.57
CA ILE A 397 -42.09 -41.03 -25.60
C ILE A 397 -40.60 -41.06 -25.97
N ARG A 398 -39.89 -39.94 -25.79
CA ARG A 398 -38.66 -39.84 -24.98
C ARG A 398 -38.27 -38.40 -24.66
#